data_AF-A0A8X7BK64-F1
#
_entry.id   AF-A0A8X7BK64-F1
#
_cell.length_a   1.000
_cell.length_b   1.000
_cell.length_c   1.000
_cell.angle_alpha   90.00
_cell.angle_beta   90.00
_cell.angle_gamma   90.00
#
_symmetry.space_group_name_H-M   'P 1'
#
loop_
_entity.id
_entity.type
_entity.pdbx_description
1 polymer ?
#
loop_
_entity_poly.entity_id
_entity_poly.type
_entity_poly.pdbx_seq_one_letter_code
_entity_poly.pdbx_strand_id
1 'polypeptide(L)'
;MSRRKQRSAFDQVSEFDRGMIVGYRDIYCGLSFRKIGSRVGHDQRTVMRISDRWIQEGTTDRRGRSHPPQCTTSREDSQIVRMAVMDRSVTSRTVA
;
A
#
# COMPACT_ATOMS: atom_id res chain seq x y z
N MET A 1 -30.69 -11.68 6.62
CA MET A 1 -30.17 -10.68 5.67
C MET A 1 -28.70 -10.43 5.94
N SER A 2 -27.80 -10.87 5.05
CA SER A 2 -26.36 -10.68 5.23
C SER A 2 -25.98 -9.25 4.83
N ARG A 3 -25.65 -8.40 5.80
CA ARG A 3 -25.08 -7.07 5.55
C ARG A 3 -23.64 -7.26 5.06
N ARG A 4 -23.45 -7.50 3.76
CA ARG A 4 -22.13 -7.30 3.14
C ARG A 4 -21.82 -5.81 3.24
N LYS A 5 -21.00 -5.45 4.22
CA LYS A 5 -20.42 -4.10 4.35
C LYS A 5 -19.60 -3.87 3.09
N GLN A 6 -20.14 -3.09 2.15
CA GLN A 6 -19.36 -2.61 1.00
C GLN A 6 -18.13 -1.93 1.58
N ARG A 7 -16.95 -2.50 1.30
CA ARG A 7 -15.69 -1.82 1.61
C ARG A 7 -15.68 -0.58 0.73
N SER A 8 -15.73 0.60 1.34
CA SER A 8 -15.51 1.84 0.63
C SER A 8 -14.20 1.72 -0.15
N ALA A 9 -14.19 2.21 -1.39
CA ALA A 9 -12.93 2.43 -2.10
C ALA A 9 -12.01 3.20 -1.15
N PHE A 10 -10.82 2.66 -0.87
CA PHE A 10 -9.85 3.36 -0.05
C PHE A 10 -9.40 4.58 -0.86
N ASP A 11 -9.95 5.74 -0.53
CA ASP A 11 -9.51 6.97 -1.17
C ASP A 11 -8.08 7.25 -0.71
N GLN A 12 -7.17 7.11 -1.66
CA GLN A 12 -5.75 7.14 -1.39
C GLN A 12 -5.31 8.59 -1.42
N VAL A 13 -4.83 9.12 -0.29
CA VAL A 13 -4.18 10.44 -0.25
C VAL A 13 -3.18 10.55 -1.39
N SER A 14 -3.41 11.53 -2.26
CA SER A 14 -2.59 11.78 -3.45
C SER A 14 -1.16 12.14 -3.03
N GLU A 15 -0.20 11.95 -3.94
CA GLU A 15 1.19 12.35 -3.67
C GLU A 15 1.29 13.85 -3.39
N PHE A 16 0.57 14.64 -4.18
CA PHE A 16 0.45 16.08 -3.99
C PHE A 16 -0.04 16.44 -2.59
N ASP A 17 -1.15 15.83 -2.13
CA ASP A 17 -1.70 16.09 -0.80
C ASP A 17 -0.74 15.72 0.32
N ARG A 18 0.07 14.66 0.17
CA ARG A 18 1.11 14.32 1.15
C ARG A 18 2.21 15.36 1.21
N GLY A 19 2.65 15.85 0.05
CA GLY A 19 3.61 16.95 -0.05
C GLY A 19 3.06 18.22 0.63
N MET A 20 1.79 18.54 0.39
CA MET A 20 1.12 19.67 1.05
C MET A 20 1.05 19.49 2.57
N ILE A 21 0.75 18.29 3.07
CA ILE A 21 0.72 17.98 4.50
C ILE A 21 2.09 18.21 5.15
N VAL A 22 3.17 17.71 4.54
CA VAL A 22 4.53 17.91 5.04
C VAL A 22 4.95 19.38 4.95
N GLY A 23 4.71 20.04 3.81
CA GLY A 23 5.01 21.46 3.65
C GLY A 23 4.30 22.34 4.67
N TYR A 24 3.01 22.07 4.98
CA TYR A 24 2.30 22.78 6.04
C TYR A 24 2.85 22.48 7.43
N ARG A 25 3.35 21.27 7.67
CA ARG A 25 3.94 20.89 8.94
C ARG A 25 5.29 21.59 9.18
N ASP A 26 6.11 21.70 8.13
CA ASP A 26 7.48 22.24 8.22
C ASP A 26 7.51 23.77 8.14
N ILE A 27 6.68 24.41 7.29
CA ILE A 27 6.70 25.88 7.08
C ILE A 27 5.88 26.63 8.14
N TYR A 28 4.83 26.00 8.69
CA TYR A 28 3.92 26.66 9.64
C TYR A 28 4.00 25.98 11.02
N CYS A 29 5.01 26.35 11.80
CA CYS A 29 5.36 25.80 13.12
C CYS A 29 4.26 25.85 14.22
N GLY A 30 3.01 26.16 13.90
CA GLY A 30 1.89 26.25 14.84
C GLY A 30 0.53 25.83 14.28
N LEU A 31 0.45 25.27 13.05
CA LEU A 31 -0.82 24.77 12.54
C LEU A 31 -1.20 23.46 13.24
N SER A 32 -2.42 23.42 13.78
CA SER A 32 -2.98 22.16 14.26
C SER A 32 -3.22 21.19 13.10
N PHE A 33 -3.05 19.89 13.36
CA PHE A 33 -3.30 18.84 12.36
C PHE A 33 -4.71 18.93 11.76
N ARG A 34 -5.70 19.35 12.56
CA ARG A 34 -7.07 19.59 12.09
C ARG A 34 -7.12 20.70 11.04
N LYS A 35 -6.40 21.81 11.26
CA LYS A 35 -6.38 22.95 10.32
C LYS A 35 -5.66 22.58 9.02
N ILE A 36 -4.60 21.79 9.10
CA ILE A 36 -3.91 21.23 7.91
C ILE A 36 -4.88 20.33 7.15
N GLY A 37 -5.56 19.42 7.85
CA GLY A 37 -6.56 18.53 7.24
C GLY A 37 -7.68 19.28 6.52
N SER A 38 -8.20 20.35 7.13
CA SER A 38 -9.21 21.21 6.48
C SER A 38 -8.70 21.91 5.22
N ARG A 39 -7.39 22.18 5.08
CA ARG A 39 -6.81 22.80 3.88
C ARG A 39 -6.58 21.80 2.76
N VAL A 40 -6.17 20.58 3.11
CA VAL A 40 -5.85 19.52 2.13
C VAL A 40 -7.06 18.61 1.86
N GLY A 41 -8.16 18.76 2.59
CA GLY A 41 -9.38 17.96 2.40
C GLY A 41 -9.31 16.56 3.03
N HIS A 42 -8.40 16.34 3.99
CA HIS A 42 -8.21 15.05 4.66
C HIS A 42 -8.49 15.13 6.17
N ASP A 43 -8.81 13.99 6.77
CA ASP A 43 -9.05 13.93 8.20
C ASP A 43 -7.77 14.13 9.03
N GLN A 44 -7.94 14.58 10.28
CA GLN A 44 -6.82 14.86 11.18
C GLN A 44 -5.91 13.65 11.42
N ARG A 45 -6.45 12.43 11.50
CA ARG A 45 -5.64 11.22 11.73
C ARG A 45 -4.78 10.89 10.52
N THR A 46 -5.32 11.10 9.32
CA THR A 46 -4.56 10.96 8.07
C THR A 46 -3.38 11.92 8.03
N VAL A 47 -3.60 13.20 8.38
CA VAL A 47 -2.53 14.20 8.47
C VAL A 47 -1.49 13.78 9.51
N MET A 48 -1.92 13.43 10.73
CA MET A 48 -1.03 13.02 11.81
C MET A 48 -0.14 11.84 11.39
N ARG A 49 -0.74 10.79 10.83
CA ARG A 49 -0.01 9.60 10.35
C ARG A 49 1.03 9.93 9.28
N ILE A 50 0.72 10.83 8.35
CA ILE A 50 1.67 11.24 7.29
C ILE A 50 2.80 12.06 7.89
N SER A 51 2.50 13.00 8.79
CA SER A 51 3.52 13.80 9.48
C SER A 51 4.44 12.94 10.35
N ASP A 52 3.90 12.00 11.12
CA ASP A 52 4.70 11.10 11.96
C ASP A 52 5.64 10.23 11.11
N ARG A 53 5.13 9.74 9.99
CA ARG A 53 5.92 8.95 9.05
C ARG A 53 7.01 9.77 8.37
N TRP A 54 6.74 11.02 8.03
CA TRP A 54 7.76 11.93 7.52
C TRP A 54 8.89 12.13 8.55
N ILE A 55 8.54 12.37 9.81
CA ILE A 55 9.53 12.54 10.89
C ILE A 55 10.37 11.27 11.11
N GLN A 56 9.76 10.09 10.96
CA GLN A 56 10.44 8.81 11.21
C GLN A 56 11.26 8.30 10.00
N GLU A 57 10.74 8.44 8.79
CA GLU A 57 11.30 7.80 7.59
C GLU A 57 11.88 8.82 6.58
N GLY A 58 11.61 10.12 6.73
CA GLY A 58 12.06 11.15 5.79
C GLY A 58 11.45 11.03 4.39
N THR A 59 10.32 10.33 4.24
CA THR A 59 9.66 10.15 2.95
C THR A 59 8.13 10.26 3.06
N THR A 60 7.52 10.85 2.03
CA THR A 60 6.07 10.90 1.80
C THR A 60 5.57 9.73 0.95
N ASP A 61 6.49 8.94 0.38
CA ASP A 61 6.18 7.82 -0.49
C ASP A 61 5.54 6.68 0.29
N ARG A 62 4.63 5.96 -0.36
CA ARG A 62 4.06 4.75 0.24
C ARG A 62 5.07 3.61 0.10
N ARG A 63 5.21 2.83 1.16
CA ARG A 63 5.81 1.50 1.03
C ARG A 63 5.00 0.71 0.00
N GLY A 64 5.71 0.09 -0.95
CA GLY A 64 5.10 -0.84 -1.88
C GLY A 64 4.33 -1.93 -1.13
N ARG A 65 3.27 -2.44 -1.74
CA ARG A 65 2.58 -3.60 -1.15
C ARG A 65 3.52 -4.79 -1.24
N SER A 66 3.82 -5.38 -0.10
CA SER A 66 4.37 -6.74 -0.08
C SER A 66 3.26 -7.70 -0.48
N HIS A 67 3.55 -8.59 -1.42
CA HIS A 67 2.66 -9.70 -1.72
C HIS A 67 2.69 -10.69 -0.55
N PRO A 68 1.60 -11.46 -0.33
CA PRO A 68 1.66 -12.62 0.55
C PRO A 68 2.84 -13.53 0.17
N PRO A 69 3.40 -14.27 1.14
CA PRO A 69 4.45 -15.25 0.84
C PRO A 69 3.99 -16.17 -0.30
N GLN A 70 4.88 -16.38 -1.27
CA GLN A 70 4.61 -17.33 -2.36
C GLN A 70 4.51 -18.74 -1.77
N CYS A 71 3.53 -19.52 -2.25
CA CYS A 71 3.38 -20.92 -1.87
C CYS A 71 4.47 -21.80 -2.48
N THR A 72 5.08 -21.36 -3.58
CA THR A 72 6.16 -22.05 -4.29
C THR A 72 7.44 -21.24 -4.22
N THR A 73 8.56 -21.95 -4.19
CA THR A 73 9.90 -21.39 -4.32
C THR A 73 10.26 -21.22 -5.78
N SER A 74 11.24 -20.35 -6.07
CA SER A 74 11.78 -20.18 -7.43
C SER A 74 12.26 -21.49 -8.07
N ARG A 75 12.74 -22.44 -7.26
CA ARG A 75 13.15 -23.77 -7.72
C ARG A 75 11.96 -24.62 -8.14
N GLU A 76 10.90 -24.65 -7.33
CA GLU A 76 9.66 -25.35 -7.66
C GLU A 76 9.06 -24.75 -8.92
N ASP A 77 8.92 -23.42 -9.02
CA ASP A 77 8.44 -22.75 -10.24
C ASP A 77 9.24 -23.16 -11.48
N SER A 78 10.58 -23.21 -11.36
CA SER A 78 11.45 -23.67 -12.45
C SER A 78 11.20 -25.14 -12.82
N GLN A 79 10.93 -25.99 -11.84
CA GLN A 79 10.59 -27.39 -12.08
C GLN A 79 9.22 -27.53 -12.75
N ILE A 80 8.22 -26.78 -12.31
CA ILE A 80 6.89 -26.71 -12.93
C ILE A 80 7.03 -26.35 -14.41
N VAL A 81 7.80 -25.29 -14.71
CA VAL A 81 8.06 -24.85 -16.08
C VAL A 81 8.76 -25.94 -16.89
N ARG A 82 9.80 -26.59 -16.35
CA ARG A 82 10.50 -27.68 -17.06
C ARG A 82 9.57 -28.85 -17.35
N MET A 83 8.76 -29.27 -16.39
CA MET A 83 7.83 -30.38 -16.57
C MET A 83 6.79 -30.07 -17.66
N ALA A 84 6.22 -28.87 -17.66
CA ALA A 84 5.26 -28.43 -18.68
C ALA A 84 5.89 -28.32 -20.08
N VAL A 85 7.18 -27.99 -20.17
CA VAL A 85 7.92 -27.95 -21.45
C VAL A 85 8.23 -29.36 -21.95
N MET A 86 8.63 -30.28 -21.07
CA MET A 86 8.96 -31.66 -21.43
C MET A 86 7.72 -32.49 -21.79
N ASP A 87 6.62 -32.28 -21.08
CA ASP A 87 5.36 -32.98 -21.30
C ASP A 87 4.18 -32.01 -21.20
N ARG A 88 3.56 -31.77 -22.35
CA ARG A 88 2.43 -30.83 -22.48
C ARG A 88 1.14 -31.36 -21.86
N SER A 89 1.09 -32.64 -21.47
CA SER A 89 -0.05 -33.24 -20.75
C SER A 89 -0.02 -32.98 -19.25
N VAL A 90 1.11 -32.48 -18.72
CA VAL A 90 1.26 -32.12 -17.31
C VAL A 90 0.31 -30.98 -16.96
N THR A 91 -0.43 -31.15 -15.87
CA THR A 91 -1.37 -30.17 -15.35
C THR A 91 -1.08 -29.87 -13.89
N SER A 92 -1.69 -28.84 -13.31
CA SER A 92 -1.49 -28.50 -11.89
C SER A 92 -1.76 -29.66 -10.92
N ARG A 93 -2.59 -30.65 -11.30
CA ARG A 93 -2.89 -31.84 -10.49
C ARG A 93 -1.74 -32.86 -10.44
N THR A 94 -0.90 -32.88 -11.47
CA THR A 94 0.18 -33.89 -11.61
C THR A 94 1.52 -33.37 -11.10
N VAL A 95 1.55 -32.14 -10.61
CA VAL A 95 2.76 -31.40 -10.21
C VAL A 95 2.89 -31.28 -8.69
N ALA A 96 1.87 -31.71 -7.94
CA ALA A 96 1.80 -31.68 -6.48
C ALA A 96 2.47 -32.90 -5.83
#